data_AF-A0A0K0FZK1-F1
#
_entry.id   AF-A0A0K0FZK1-F1
#
_cell.length_a   1.000
_cell.length_b   1.000
_cell.length_c   1.000
_cell.angle_alpha   90.00
_cell.angle_beta   90.00
_cell.angle_gamma   90.00
#
_symmetry.space_group_name_H-M   'P 1'
#
loop_
_entity.id
_entity.type
_entity.pdbx_description
1 polymer ?
#
loop_
_entity_poly.entity_id
_entity_poly.type
_entity_poly.pdbx_seq_one_letter_code
_entity_poly.pdbx_strand_id
1 'polypeptide(L)'
;MKYLSIIIVLFMVLFVTINAGKKKKERTTPTTRRTKTRRTTTRDPKKWIKWGGKNPLNAEYIAKQATKLFFKCGYNNFKFLKVTKTEKRILLGTWRYKVVYNAQRCEVVQKPKPGKNRKKSKKHKPEVEIKFEKCQRGHKVFQAIFRDNVIHSSLRLNVTNIENGNSCALVIKY
;
A
#
# COMPACT_ATOMS: atom_id res chain seq x y z
N MET A 1 12.71 -7.18 -28.76
CA MET A 1 12.10 -7.35 -27.42
C MET A 1 12.43 -8.66 -26.70
N LYS A 2 13.05 -9.68 -27.33
CA LYS A 2 13.43 -10.92 -26.64
C LYS A 2 14.63 -10.78 -25.68
N TYR A 3 15.56 -9.86 -25.98
CA TYR A 3 16.78 -9.66 -25.17
C TYR A 3 16.57 -8.80 -23.91
N LEU A 4 15.53 -7.96 -23.87
CA LEU A 4 15.25 -7.09 -22.73
C LEU A 4 14.81 -7.90 -21.49
N SER A 5 14.07 -8.99 -21.72
CA SER A 5 13.63 -9.91 -20.67
C SER A 5 14.80 -10.68 -20.05
N ILE A 6 15.78 -11.08 -20.86
CA ILE A 6 16.97 -11.80 -20.40
C ILE A 6 17.82 -10.90 -19.50
N ILE A 7 18.01 -9.63 -19.89
CA ILE A 7 18.80 -8.66 -19.10
C ILE A 7 18.16 -8.44 -17.71
N ILE A 8 16.83 -8.32 -17.62
CA ILE A 8 16.14 -8.13 -16.33
C ILE A 8 16.33 -9.34 -15.41
N VAL A 9 16.26 -10.56 -15.94
CA VAL A 9 16.47 -11.79 -15.15
C VAL A 9 17.92 -11.89 -14.69
N LEU A 10 18.89 -11.55 -15.54
CA LEU A 10 20.32 -11.60 -15.20
C LEU A 10 20.69 -10.58 -14.11
N PHE A 11 20.11 -9.37 -14.15
CA PHE A 11 20.27 -8.36 -13.10
C PHE A 11 19.65 -8.79 -11.76
N MET A 12 18.50 -9.46 -11.77
CA MET A 12 17.86 -10.00 -10.55
C MET A 12 18.74 -11.06 -9.88
N VAL A 13 19.34 -11.97 -10.66
CA VAL A 13 20.22 -13.03 -10.13
C VAL A 13 21.50 -12.45 -9.54
N LEU A 14 22.14 -11.48 -10.22
CA LEU A 14 23.32 -10.77 -9.71
C LEU A 14 23.02 -9.98 -8.41
N PHE A 15 21.85 -9.37 -8.30
CA PHE A 15 21.47 -8.60 -7.10
C PHE A 15 21.23 -9.50 -5.88
N VAL A 16 20.77 -10.72 -6.09
CA VAL A 16 20.55 -11.73 -5.04
C VAL A 16 21.88 -12.34 -4.57
N THR A 17 22.83 -12.60 -5.48
CA THR A 17 24.14 -13.17 -5.11
C THR A 17 25.04 -12.18 -4.37
N ILE A 18 25.04 -10.89 -4.74
CA ILE A 18 25.86 -9.87 -4.06
C ILE A 18 25.37 -9.59 -2.62
N ASN A 19 24.07 -9.66 -2.36
CA ASN A 19 23.50 -9.45 -1.02
C ASN A 19 23.64 -10.66 -0.08
N ALA A 20 23.92 -11.85 -0.62
CA ALA A 20 24.16 -13.06 0.19
C ALA A 20 25.61 -13.16 0.72
N GLY A 21 26.59 -12.50 0.07
CA GLY A 21 28.01 -12.63 0.40
C GLY A 21 28.53 -11.77 1.56
N LYS A 22 27.74 -10.83 2.10
CA LYS A 22 28.20 -9.89 3.15
C LYS A 22 27.71 -10.26 4.54
N LYS A 23 28.02 -11.45 5.05
CA LYS A 23 28.04 -11.69 6.52
C LYS A 23 29.11 -12.70 6.94
N LYS A 24 30.01 -12.19 7.79
CA LYS A 24 30.87 -12.85 8.81
C LYS A 24 32.32 -13.16 8.42
N LYS A 25 33.19 -12.22 8.78
CA LYS A 25 34.44 -12.53 9.48
C LYS A 25 34.40 -11.82 10.83
N GLU A 26 34.23 -12.57 11.90
CA GLU A 26 34.86 -12.26 13.19
C GLU A 26 34.95 -13.54 14.03
N ARG A 27 36.18 -13.90 14.39
CA ARG A 27 36.54 -14.96 15.34
C ARG A 27 36.08 -14.55 16.75
N THR A 28 35.78 -15.53 17.60
CA THR A 28 36.45 -15.82 18.89
C THR A 28 35.58 -16.77 19.74
N THR A 29 36.09 -17.96 20.06
CA THR A 29 35.64 -18.85 21.15
C THR A 29 36.19 -18.33 22.49
N PRO A 30 35.46 -18.42 23.63
CA PRO A 30 35.47 -19.66 24.41
C PRO A 30 34.18 -20.03 25.22
N THR A 31 34.00 -21.35 25.35
CA THR A 31 33.58 -22.15 26.52
C THR A 31 32.30 -21.85 27.33
N THR A 32 31.59 -22.95 27.63
CA THR A 32 30.78 -23.26 28.84
C THR A 32 29.25 -23.14 28.79
N ARG A 33 28.63 -24.27 28.47
CA ARG A 33 27.41 -24.90 29.04
C ARG A 33 26.57 -24.05 30.02
N ARG A 34 25.41 -23.58 29.54
CA ARG A 34 24.14 -23.55 30.30
C ARG A 34 22.99 -23.39 29.30
N THR A 35 22.28 -24.48 29.04
CA THR A 35 21.07 -24.51 28.21
C THR A 35 19.96 -23.76 28.95
N LYS A 36 19.96 -22.44 28.85
CA LYS A 36 18.87 -21.59 29.33
C LYS A 36 17.88 -21.45 28.18
N THR A 37 16.89 -22.33 28.14
CA THR A 37 15.69 -22.19 27.30
C THR A 37 15.05 -20.84 27.61
N ARG A 38 15.42 -19.79 26.88
CA ARG A 38 14.88 -18.44 27.07
C ARG A 38 14.06 -18.07 25.86
N ARG A 39 12.75 -18.29 25.99
CA ARG A 39 11.62 -17.76 25.21
C ARG A 39 12.03 -16.87 24.04
N THR A 40 11.75 -17.33 22.81
CA THR A 40 11.50 -16.44 21.67
C THR A 40 10.46 -15.43 22.09
N THR A 41 10.90 -14.23 22.46
CA THR A 41 10.02 -13.09 22.61
C THR A 41 9.44 -12.85 21.23
N THR A 42 8.17 -13.21 21.03
CA THR A 42 7.37 -12.69 19.93
C THR A 42 7.47 -11.17 20.09
N ARG A 43 8.35 -10.53 19.31
CA ARG A 43 8.56 -9.08 19.33
C ARG A 43 7.26 -8.44 18.83
N ASP A 44 6.37 -8.19 19.78
CA ASP A 44 5.14 -7.44 19.60
C ASP A 44 5.43 -6.03 19.03
N PRO A 45 4.43 -5.40 18.40
CA PRO A 45 4.61 -4.66 17.15
C PRO A 45 5.67 -3.59 17.26
N LYS A 46 6.58 -3.53 16.28
CA LYS A 46 7.39 -2.32 16.07
C LYS A 46 6.44 -1.12 16.06
N LYS A 47 6.76 -0.10 16.87
CA LYS A 47 6.06 1.20 16.86
C LYS A 47 5.99 1.72 15.42
N TRP A 48 4.95 2.50 15.11
CA TRP A 48 4.88 3.21 13.84
C TRP A 48 6.09 4.15 13.74
N ILE A 49 6.89 4.00 12.69
CA ILE A 49 8.03 4.88 12.41
C ILE A 49 7.73 5.72 11.18
N LYS A 50 8.26 6.95 11.14
CA LYS A 50 8.12 7.82 9.97
C LYS A 50 8.65 7.14 8.72
N TRP A 51 7.97 7.36 7.61
CA TRP A 51 8.33 6.83 6.30
C TRP A 51 8.28 7.95 5.26
N GLY A 52 9.25 8.02 4.35
CA GLY A 52 9.34 9.09 3.35
C GLY A 52 8.25 9.11 2.27
N GLY A 53 7.36 8.12 2.22
CA GLY A 53 6.16 8.13 1.36
C GLY A 53 6.41 7.97 -0.15
N LYS A 54 7.66 7.77 -0.59
CA LYS A 54 8.02 7.54 -2.00
C LYS A 54 8.40 6.08 -2.29
N ASN A 55 9.26 5.50 -1.45
CA ASN A 55 9.81 4.14 -1.62
C ASN A 55 9.63 3.32 -0.34
N PRO A 56 9.16 2.06 -0.39
CA PRO A 56 8.91 1.26 -1.60
C PRO A 56 7.54 1.51 -2.25
N LEU A 57 6.64 2.24 -1.58
CA LEU A 57 5.30 2.53 -2.07
C LEU A 57 5.07 4.04 -2.19
N ASN A 58 4.22 4.46 -3.11
CA ASN A 58 3.84 5.86 -3.21
C ASN A 58 2.64 6.15 -2.29
N ALA A 59 2.85 6.97 -1.26
CA ALA A 59 1.83 7.31 -0.27
C ALA A 59 0.65 8.08 -0.89
N GLU A 60 0.89 9.00 -1.83
CA GLU A 60 -0.20 9.68 -2.54
C GLU A 60 -1.02 8.71 -3.36
N TYR A 61 -0.37 7.75 -4.02
CA TYR A 61 -1.08 6.73 -4.77
C TYR A 61 -1.96 5.89 -3.85
N ILE A 62 -1.44 5.44 -2.70
CA ILE A 62 -2.23 4.73 -1.68
C ILE A 62 -3.43 5.58 -1.24
N ALA A 63 -3.24 6.86 -0.93
CA ALA A 63 -4.32 7.75 -0.51
C ALA A 63 -5.38 7.96 -1.60
N LYS A 64 -4.98 8.14 -2.87
CA LYS A 64 -5.88 8.27 -4.01
C LYS A 64 -6.70 7.00 -4.21
N GLN A 65 -6.08 5.82 -4.15
CA GLN A 65 -6.79 4.54 -4.26
C GLN A 65 -7.70 4.27 -3.07
N ALA A 66 -7.27 4.62 -1.85
CA ALA A 66 -8.07 4.51 -0.64
C ALA A 66 -9.34 5.38 -0.73
N THR A 67 -9.20 6.61 -1.23
CA THR A 67 -10.32 7.52 -1.44
C THR A 67 -11.33 6.96 -2.45
N LYS A 68 -10.83 6.43 -3.58
CA LYS A 68 -11.68 5.75 -4.58
C LYS A 68 -12.38 4.52 -4.02
N LEU A 69 -11.66 3.73 -3.22
CA LEU A 69 -12.22 2.55 -2.55
C LEU A 69 -13.37 2.94 -1.63
N PHE A 70 -13.21 4.00 -0.83
CA PHE A 70 -14.25 4.46 0.10
C PHE A 70 -15.57 4.75 -0.63
N PHE A 71 -15.51 5.46 -1.76
CA PHE A 71 -16.68 5.69 -2.62
C PHE A 71 -17.28 4.38 -3.17
N LYS A 72 -16.43 3.46 -3.66
CA LYS A 72 -16.87 2.14 -4.16
C LYS A 72 -17.59 1.30 -3.11
N CYS A 73 -17.37 1.57 -1.82
CA CYS A 73 -18.06 0.89 -0.73
C CYS A 73 -19.41 1.51 -0.36
N GLY A 74 -19.91 2.47 -1.15
CA GLY A 74 -21.22 3.11 -0.96
C GLY A 74 -21.20 4.37 -0.11
N TYR A 75 -20.01 4.84 0.32
CA TYR A 75 -19.90 6.09 1.04
C TYR A 75 -19.88 7.30 0.11
N ASN A 76 -20.02 8.51 0.69
CA ASN A 76 -19.88 9.77 -0.02
C ASN A 76 -18.59 9.85 -0.84
N ASN A 77 -18.63 10.58 -1.95
CA ASN A 77 -17.44 10.80 -2.75
C ASN A 77 -16.55 11.89 -2.16
N PHE A 78 -15.24 11.66 -2.24
CA PHE A 78 -14.24 12.58 -1.75
C PHE A 78 -13.15 12.78 -2.81
N LYS A 79 -12.70 14.03 -2.97
CA LYS A 79 -11.52 14.39 -3.74
C LYS A 79 -10.30 14.39 -2.81
N PHE A 80 -9.32 13.56 -3.11
CA PHE A 80 -8.03 13.58 -2.42
C PHE A 80 -7.38 14.98 -2.55
N LEU A 81 -6.84 15.50 -1.44
CA LEU A 81 -6.11 16.76 -1.41
C LEU A 81 -4.61 16.55 -1.22
N LYS A 82 -4.20 16.10 -0.04
CA LYS A 82 -2.78 15.95 0.32
C LYS A 82 -2.58 14.89 1.39
N VAL A 83 -1.40 14.27 1.37
CA VAL A 83 -0.92 13.43 2.45
C VAL A 83 -0.39 14.32 3.58
N THR A 84 -0.75 14.02 4.82
CA THR A 84 -0.32 14.76 6.02
C THR A 84 0.67 13.98 6.87
N LYS A 85 0.53 12.65 6.93
CA LYS A 85 1.44 11.79 7.70
C LYS A 85 1.67 10.45 7.02
N THR A 86 2.92 9.98 7.07
CA THR A 86 3.32 8.69 6.52
C THR A 86 4.14 7.93 7.53
N GLU A 87 3.66 6.74 7.87
CA GLU A 87 4.29 5.87 8.86
C GLU A 87 4.32 4.44 8.35
N LYS A 88 5.29 3.65 8.82
CA LYS A 88 5.37 2.22 8.54
C LYS A 88 5.69 1.44 9.81
N ARG A 89 5.31 0.17 9.84
CA ARG A 89 5.76 -0.79 10.87
C ARG A 89 5.78 -2.20 10.33
N ILE A 90 6.52 -3.06 11.01
CA ILE A 90 6.43 -4.51 10.82
C ILE A 90 5.53 -5.05 11.93
N LEU A 91 4.54 -5.85 11.53
CA LEU A 91 3.66 -6.55 12.45
C LEU A 91 3.44 -7.97 11.91
N LEU A 92 3.78 -8.98 12.71
CA LEU A 92 3.72 -10.39 12.33
C LEU A 92 4.48 -10.67 11.02
N GLY A 93 5.74 -10.25 10.96
CA GLY A 93 6.60 -10.42 9.77
C GLY A 93 6.22 -9.60 8.53
N THR A 94 5.09 -8.86 8.57
CA THR A 94 4.55 -8.15 7.41
C THR A 94 4.72 -6.64 7.52
N TRP A 95 5.09 -5.96 6.44
CA TRP A 95 5.08 -4.50 6.39
C TRP A 95 3.66 -3.95 6.32
N ARG A 96 3.41 -2.94 7.13
CA ARG A 96 2.21 -2.11 7.09
C ARG A 96 2.61 -0.67 6.87
N TYR A 97 1.95 -0.01 5.92
CA TYR A 97 2.16 1.38 5.57
C TYR A 97 0.88 2.14 5.89
N LYS A 98 0.98 3.13 6.78
CA LYS A 98 -0.10 4.00 7.18
C LYS A 98 0.09 5.36 6.55
N VAL A 99 -0.98 5.85 5.92
CA VAL A 99 -1.02 7.16 5.27
C VAL A 99 -2.22 7.90 5.86
N VAL A 100 -1.97 9.00 6.55
CA VAL A 100 -3.00 9.95 6.96
C VAL A 100 -3.05 11.05 5.92
N TYR A 101 -4.25 11.42 5.47
CA TYR A 101 -4.43 12.36 4.39
C TYR A 101 -5.74 13.12 4.52
N ASN A 102 -5.80 14.28 3.85
CA ASN A 102 -7.00 15.11 3.80
C ASN A 102 -7.72 14.87 2.47
N ALA A 103 -9.05 14.79 2.53
CA ALA A 103 -9.89 14.70 1.34
C ALA A 103 -11.14 15.57 1.51
N GLN A 104 -11.62 16.15 0.42
CA GLN A 104 -12.75 17.07 0.40
C GLN A 104 -14.00 16.36 -0.11
N ARG A 105 -15.14 16.49 0.57
CA ARG A 105 -16.39 15.90 0.09
C ARG A 105 -16.83 16.64 -1.18
N CYS A 106 -17.15 15.88 -2.22
CA CYS A 106 -17.61 16.45 -3.48
C CYS A 106 -18.80 15.65 -4.02
N GLU A 107 -19.72 16.38 -4.64
CA GLU A 107 -20.77 15.80 -5.49
C GLU A 107 -20.15 15.38 -6.82
N VAL A 108 -20.65 14.26 -7.35
CA VAL A 108 -20.13 13.68 -8.58
C VAL A 108 -21.22 13.42 -9.57
N VAL A 109 -20.90 13.72 -10.82
CA VAL A 109 -21.68 13.28 -11.98
C VAL A 109 -20.87 12.19 -12.66
N GLN A 110 -21.45 10.99 -12.67
CA GLN A 110 -20.88 9.86 -13.41
C GLN A 110 -21.15 10.11 -14.88
N LYS A 111 -20.13 10.57 -15.63
CA LYS A 111 -20.23 10.69 -17.09
C LYS A 111 -19.57 9.45 -17.71
N PRO A 112 -20.23 8.76 -18.66
CA PRO A 112 -19.56 7.73 -19.43
C PRO A 112 -18.36 8.35 -20.12
N LYS A 113 -17.18 7.72 -20.06
CA LYS A 113 -16.04 8.19 -20.84
C LYS A 113 -16.44 8.18 -22.33
N PRO A 114 -16.20 9.27 -23.08
CA PRO A 114 -16.35 9.22 -24.53
C PRO A 114 -15.40 8.16 -25.07
N GLY A 115 -15.98 7.09 -25.64
CA GLY A 115 -15.23 5.98 -26.18
C GLY A 115 -14.35 6.49 -27.32
N LYS A 116 -13.03 6.50 -27.13
CA LYS A 116 -12.11 6.64 -28.27
C LYS A 116 -12.35 5.47 -29.19
N ASN A 117 -12.91 5.73 -30.38
CA ASN A 117 -13.07 4.85 -31.53
C ASN A 117 -12.08 3.67 -31.55
N ARG A 118 -12.42 2.56 -30.87
CA ARG A 118 -11.68 1.30 -30.98
C ARG A 118 -12.68 0.18 -31.20
N LYS A 119 -12.62 -0.31 -32.44
CA LYS A 119 -13.28 -1.50 -32.98
C LYS A 119 -13.40 -2.60 -31.92
N LYS A 120 -14.63 -3.11 -31.79
CA LYS A 120 -15.03 -4.45 -31.33
C LYS A 120 -13.94 -5.23 -30.57
N SER A 121 -13.97 -5.17 -29.23
CA SER A 121 -13.51 -6.30 -28.42
C SER A 121 -14.36 -6.46 -27.15
N LYS A 122 -14.55 -7.72 -26.76
CA LYS A 122 -15.57 -8.26 -25.86
C LYS A 122 -15.58 -7.64 -24.45
N LYS A 123 -16.79 -7.44 -23.89
CA LYS A 123 -17.12 -7.36 -22.44
C LYS A 123 -16.27 -6.42 -21.56
N HIS A 124 -15.83 -5.26 -22.05
CA HIS A 124 -15.27 -4.26 -21.13
C HIS A 124 -16.38 -3.36 -20.58
N LYS A 125 -16.63 -3.43 -19.25
CA LYS A 125 -17.49 -2.46 -18.57
C LYS A 125 -16.97 -1.05 -18.89
N PRO A 126 -17.82 -0.10 -19.30
CA PRO A 126 -17.39 1.24 -19.65
C PRO A 126 -16.64 1.84 -18.46
N GLU A 127 -15.42 2.31 -18.71
CA GLU A 127 -14.62 2.95 -17.70
C GLU A 127 -15.27 4.31 -17.38
N VAL A 128 -15.98 4.41 -16.25
CA VAL A 128 -16.68 5.63 -15.84
C VAL A 128 -15.65 6.65 -15.33
N GLU A 129 -15.64 7.86 -15.89
CA GLU A 129 -14.86 8.95 -15.35
C GLU A 129 -15.70 9.68 -14.30
N ILE A 130 -15.21 9.69 -13.06
CA ILE A 130 -15.81 10.46 -11.98
C ILE A 130 -15.35 11.90 -12.14
N LYS A 131 -16.26 12.79 -12.54
CA LYS A 131 -16.04 14.24 -12.53
C LYS A 131 -16.67 14.84 -11.28
N PHE A 132 -15.89 15.67 -10.59
CA PHE A 132 -16.36 16.43 -9.42
C PHE A 132 -16.98 17.75 -9.91
N GLU A 133 -18.21 18.04 -9.52
CA GLU A 133 -18.88 19.29 -9.91
C GLU A 133 -18.80 20.32 -8.79
N LYS A 134 -19.29 19.97 -7.60
CA LYS A 134 -19.30 20.85 -6.43
C LYS A 134 -18.62 20.17 -5.26
N CYS A 135 -17.65 20.86 -4.66
CA CYS A 135 -16.95 20.40 -3.47
C CYS A 135 -17.37 21.25 -2.27
N GLN A 136 -17.75 20.60 -1.18
CA GLN A 136 -18.14 21.27 0.06
C GLN A 136 -16.93 21.98 0.69
N ARG A 137 -17.15 23.07 1.41
CA ARG A 137 -16.08 23.75 2.14
C ARG A 137 -15.50 22.84 3.23
N GLY A 138 -14.20 22.97 3.46
CA GLY A 138 -13.45 22.17 4.43
C GLY A 138 -12.91 20.86 3.88
N HIS A 139 -12.26 20.10 4.74
CA HIS A 139 -11.73 18.79 4.41
C HIS A 139 -11.99 17.82 5.56
N LYS A 140 -11.96 16.54 5.23
CA LYS A 140 -12.09 15.42 6.16
C LYS A 140 -10.78 14.67 6.22
N VAL A 141 -10.46 14.14 7.40
CA VAL A 141 -9.21 13.39 7.61
C VAL A 141 -9.48 11.89 7.45
N PHE A 142 -8.65 11.25 6.64
CA PHE A 142 -8.69 9.82 6.38
C PHE A 142 -7.38 9.15 6.77
N GLN A 143 -7.50 7.88 7.13
CA GLN A 143 -6.38 6.98 7.35
C GLN A 143 -6.47 5.80 6.38
N ALA A 144 -5.44 5.62 5.55
CA ALA A 144 -5.25 4.41 4.77
C ALA A 144 -4.18 3.53 5.43
N ILE A 145 -4.43 2.23 5.53
CA ILE A 145 -3.43 1.23 5.93
C ILE A 145 -3.31 0.22 4.80
N PHE A 146 -2.16 0.22 4.14
CA PHE A 146 -1.77 -0.79 3.18
C PHE A 146 -0.94 -1.87 3.87
N ARG A 147 -1.35 -3.13 3.71
CA ARG A 147 -0.63 -4.31 4.18
C ARG A 147 -0.07 -5.02 2.96
N ASP A 148 1.25 -5.05 2.88
CA ASP A 148 2.00 -5.77 1.85
C ASP A 148 2.28 -7.19 2.33
N ASN A 149 1.30 -8.08 2.18
CA ASN A 149 1.31 -9.41 2.78
C ASN A 149 1.68 -10.49 1.76
N VAL A 150 2.81 -10.31 1.09
CA VAL A 150 3.35 -11.25 0.11
C VAL A 150 3.48 -12.66 0.69
N ILE A 151 3.85 -12.78 1.97
CA ILE A 151 4.04 -14.07 2.66
C ILE A 151 2.75 -14.90 2.71
N HIS A 152 1.58 -14.27 2.70
CA HIS A 152 0.28 -14.96 2.62
C HIS A 152 -0.49 -14.58 1.36
N SER A 153 0.24 -14.34 0.26
CA SER A 153 -0.27 -14.08 -1.09
C SER A 153 -1.48 -13.14 -1.13
N SER A 154 -1.41 -12.07 -0.35
CA SER A 154 -2.52 -11.12 -0.24
C SER A 154 -2.04 -9.68 -0.14
N LEU A 155 -2.77 -8.78 -0.78
CA LEU A 155 -2.66 -7.34 -0.56
C LEU A 155 -3.93 -6.87 0.11
N ARG A 156 -3.80 -5.99 1.10
CA ARG A 156 -4.95 -5.40 1.77
C ARG A 156 -4.81 -3.89 1.90
N LEU A 157 -5.81 -3.16 1.40
CA LEU A 157 -5.93 -1.73 1.58
C LEU A 157 -7.16 -1.45 2.44
N ASN A 158 -6.94 -0.93 3.64
CA ASN A 158 -8.01 -0.42 4.50
C ASN A 158 -8.04 1.10 4.42
N VAL A 159 -9.22 1.68 4.39
CA VAL A 159 -9.46 3.13 4.46
C VAL A 159 -10.45 3.40 5.58
N THR A 160 -10.20 4.43 6.37
CA THR A 160 -11.06 4.86 7.48
C THR A 160 -11.19 6.38 7.44
N ASN A 161 -12.42 6.88 7.51
CA ASN A 161 -12.67 8.28 7.83
C ASN A 161 -12.51 8.45 9.35
N ILE A 162 -11.56 9.27 9.78
CA ILE A 162 -11.19 9.41 11.19
C ILE A 162 -12.30 10.10 11.98
N GLU A 163 -13.08 10.97 11.35
CA GLU A 163 -14.07 11.78 12.04
C GLU A 163 -15.32 11.01 12.46
N ASN A 164 -15.73 10.01 11.67
CA ASN A 164 -16.93 9.23 11.94
C ASN A 164 -16.67 7.72 12.08
N GLY A 165 -15.43 7.27 11.96
CA GLY A 165 -15.05 5.86 12.11
C GLY A 165 -15.44 4.94 10.94
N ASN A 166 -16.18 5.44 9.95
CA ASN A 166 -16.58 4.65 8.79
C ASN A 166 -15.34 4.11 8.07
N SER A 167 -15.35 2.83 7.73
CA SER A 167 -14.19 2.17 7.13
C SER A 167 -14.58 1.21 6.03
N CYS A 168 -13.65 0.99 5.10
CA CYS A 168 -13.76 -0.03 4.08
C CYS A 168 -12.41 -0.72 3.84
N ALA A 169 -12.46 -1.95 3.34
CA ALA A 169 -11.28 -2.74 3.04
C ALA A 169 -11.40 -3.39 1.66
N LEU A 170 -10.30 -3.39 0.92
CA LEU A 170 -10.10 -4.21 -0.27
C LEU A 170 -9.03 -5.25 0.03
N VAL A 171 -9.34 -6.52 -0.24
CA VAL A 171 -8.38 -7.62 -0.14
C VAL A 171 -8.25 -8.25 -1.52
N ILE A 172 -7.02 -8.29 -2.04
CA ILE A 172 -6.67 -8.97 -3.28
C ILE A 172 -5.86 -10.20 -2.89
N LYS A 173 -6.37 -11.39 -3.21
CA LYS A 173 -5.66 -12.66 -3.07
C LYS A 173 -5.06 -13.03 -4.44
N TYR A 174 -3.86 -13.58 -4.47
CA TYR A 174 -3.21 -14.09 -5.67
C TYR A 174 -2.50 -15.42 -5.41
#